data_AF-A0A5E4IKH9-F1
#
_entry.id   AF-A0A5E4IKH9-F1
#
_cell.length_a   1.000
_cell.length_b   1.000
_cell.length_c   1.000
_cell.angle_alpha   90.00
_cell.angle_beta   90.00
_cell.angle_gamma   90.00
#
_symmetry.space_group_name_H-M   'P 1'
#
loop_
_entity.id
_entity.type
_entity.pdbx_description
1 polymer ?
#
loop_
_entity_poly.entity_id
_entity_poly.type
_entity_poly.pdbx_seq_one_letter_code
_entity_poly.pdbx_strand_id
1 'polypeptide(L)'
;MSGIAARPGDLAVDFIGSFKEDCELRGMSPMTIERYVSSVRSLKRYVESEELDLLNTENKLLLGYLNHLRRERGLKQRTIENDFAAISSFYEFLQFKGYADKNPVISIRKRYLRNYKDNDEGQVRRLITLE
;
A
#
# COMPACT_ATOMS: atom_id res chain seq x y z
N MET A 1 -21.62 19.00 8.37
CA MET A 1 -21.05 19.90 7.35
C MET A 1 -19.74 20.46 7.89
N SER A 2 -18.63 19.85 7.52
CA SER A 2 -17.31 20.49 7.63
C SER A 2 -16.61 20.17 6.32
N GLY A 3 -16.77 21.07 5.36
CA GLY A 3 -16.04 21.02 4.12
C GLY A 3 -14.58 21.32 4.41
N ILE A 4 -13.72 20.34 4.20
CA ILE A 4 -12.30 20.58 4.03
C ILE A 4 -12.18 21.15 2.62
N ALA A 5 -12.41 22.46 2.50
CA ALA A 5 -12.00 23.21 1.33
C ALA A 5 -10.47 23.22 1.34
N ALA A 6 -9.86 22.43 0.46
CA ALA A 6 -8.44 22.51 0.16
C ALA A 6 -8.08 23.99 -0.08
N ARG A 7 -7.06 24.48 0.65
CA ARG A 7 -6.67 25.89 0.58
C ARG A 7 -5.93 26.13 -0.75
N PRO A 8 -5.99 27.34 -1.32
CA PRO A 8 -5.39 27.66 -2.63
C PRO A 8 -3.85 27.63 -2.69
N GLY A 9 -3.19 27.08 -1.66
CA GLY A 9 -1.73 26.90 -1.56
C GLY A 9 -1.24 25.45 -1.71
N ASP A 10 -2.14 24.47 -1.89
CA ASP A 10 -1.84 23.03 -2.09
C ASP A 10 -1.29 22.69 -3.50
N LEU A 11 -0.95 23.68 -4.32
CA LEU A 11 -0.70 23.56 -5.76
C LEU A 11 0.64 22.92 -6.19
N ALA A 12 1.47 22.36 -5.29
CA ALA A 12 2.72 21.68 -5.67
C ALA A 12 3.28 20.68 -4.63
N VAL A 13 2.46 20.03 -3.82
CA VAL A 13 2.98 19.07 -2.83
C VAL A 13 3.41 17.78 -3.54
N ASP A 14 4.71 17.55 -3.63
CA ASP A 14 5.25 16.24 -4.03
C ASP A 14 5.12 15.25 -2.87
N PHE A 15 3.97 14.56 -2.82
CA PHE A 15 3.72 13.54 -1.82
C PHE A 15 4.73 12.41 -1.85
N ILE A 16 5.27 12.06 -3.03
CA ILE A 16 6.21 10.95 -3.17
C ILE A 16 7.60 11.36 -2.67
N GLY A 17 8.04 12.57 -3.02
CA GLY A 17 9.27 13.16 -2.47
C GLY A 17 9.20 13.30 -0.95
N SER A 18 8.11 13.87 -0.44
CA SER A 18 7.92 14.03 1.01
C SER A 18 7.85 12.69 1.75
N PHE A 19 7.25 11.67 1.14
CA PHE A 19 7.23 10.32 1.70
C PHE A 19 8.60 9.66 1.69
N LYS A 20 9.42 9.91 0.65
CA LYS A 20 10.81 9.43 0.60
C LYS A 20 11.62 10.02 1.75
N GLU A 21 11.51 11.33 1.98
CA GLU A 21 12.16 12.02 3.10
C GLU A 21 11.69 11.47 4.46
N ASP A 22 10.38 11.20 4.61
CA ASP A 22 9.85 10.55 5.81
C ASP A 22 10.47 9.17 6.06
N CYS A 23 10.60 8.35 5.01
CA CYS A 23 11.24 7.03 5.14
C CYS A 23 12.73 7.13 5.51
N GLU A 24 13.44 8.14 5.01
CA GLU A 24 14.83 8.43 5.38
C GLU A 24 14.92 8.83 6.87
N LEU A 25 14.04 9.72 7.33
CA LEU A 25 13.96 10.13 8.73
C LEU A 25 13.63 8.97 9.68
N ARG A 26 12.85 7.99 9.21
CA ARG A 26 12.55 6.75 9.94
C ARG A 26 13.70 5.74 9.95
N GLY A 27 14.84 6.05 9.32
CA GLY A 27 16.02 5.19 9.29
C GLY A 27 15.86 3.93 8.44
N MET A 28 15.01 3.97 7.42
CA MET A 28 14.84 2.83 6.50
C MET A 28 16.07 2.63 5.62
N SER A 29 16.32 1.39 5.19
CA SER A 29 17.41 1.11 4.24
C SER A 29 17.10 1.75 2.87
N PRO A 30 18.12 2.23 2.11
CA PRO A 30 17.91 2.80 0.78
C PRO A 30 17.17 1.85 -0.17
N MET A 31 17.46 0.55 -0.10
CA MET A 31 16.77 -0.47 -0.90
C MET A 31 15.28 -0.58 -0.54
N THR A 32 14.93 -0.46 0.75
CA THR A 32 13.53 -0.45 1.19
C THR A 32 12.82 0.80 0.70
N ILE A 33 13.46 1.97 0.81
CA ILE A 33 12.93 3.26 0.37
C ILE A 33 12.63 3.23 -1.13
N GLU A 34 13.59 2.80 -1.95
CA GLU A 34 13.40 2.71 -3.41
C GLU A 34 12.27 1.76 -3.78
N ARG A 35 12.17 0.61 -3.09
CA ARG A 35 11.05 -0.32 -3.28
C ARG A 35 9.71 0.33 -2.91
N TYR A 36 9.64 1.03 -1.78
CA TYR A 36 8.42 1.67 -1.32
C TYR A 36 7.97 2.77 -2.27
N VAL A 37 8.89 3.65 -2.66
CA VAL A 37 8.65 4.72 -3.62
C VAL A 37 8.22 4.14 -4.98
N SER A 38 8.83 3.05 -5.44
CA SER A 38 8.43 2.37 -6.68
C SER A 38 6.98 1.86 -6.63
N SER A 39 6.59 1.23 -5.52
CA SER A 39 5.21 0.79 -5.28
C SER A 39 4.22 1.95 -5.29
N VAL A 40 4.52 3.06 -4.59
CA VAL A 40 3.66 4.25 -4.57
C VAL A 40 3.56 4.89 -5.96
N ARG A 41 4.67 4.97 -6.71
CA ARG A 41 4.65 5.44 -8.10
C ARG A 41 3.81 4.55 -9.00
N SER A 42 3.82 3.23 -8.75
CA SER A 42 2.99 2.27 -9.48
C SER A 42 1.51 2.49 -9.24
N LEU A 43 1.11 2.76 -7.99
CA LEU A 43 -0.25 3.16 -7.65
C LEU A 43 -0.62 4.49 -8.32
N LYS A 44 0.23 5.51 -8.22
CA LYS A 44 -0.01 6.83 -8.84
C LYS A 44 -0.30 6.70 -10.33
N ARG A 45 0.53 5.95 -11.08
CA ARG A 45 0.31 5.71 -12.51
C ARG A 45 -1.02 5.03 -12.83
N TYR A 46 -1.44 4.07 -11.99
CA TYR A 46 -2.73 3.42 -12.16
C TYR A 46 -3.89 4.39 -11.92
N VAL A 47 -3.77 5.25 -10.92
CA VAL A 47 -4.81 6.26 -10.63
C VAL A 47 -4.92 7.28 -11.76
N GLU A 48 -3.78 7.73 -12.28
CA GLU A 48 -3.72 8.64 -13.44
C GLU A 48 -4.32 8.01 -14.71
N SER A 49 -4.12 6.70 -14.93
CA SER A 49 -4.69 6.02 -16.11
C SER A 49 -6.20 5.80 -16.03
N GLU A 50 -6.75 5.72 -14.83
CA GLU A 50 -8.18 5.45 -14.59
C GLU A 50 -8.99 6.74 -14.31
N GLU A 51 -8.36 7.92 -14.41
CA GLU A 51 -8.95 9.23 -14.08
C GLU A 51 -9.59 9.27 -12.66
N LEU A 52 -9.00 8.54 -11.71
CA LEU A 52 -9.47 8.44 -10.33
C LEU A 52 -8.79 9.49 -9.43
N ASP A 53 -9.40 9.76 -8.28
CA ASP A 53 -8.81 10.58 -7.21
C ASP A 53 -8.28 9.68 -6.06
N LEU A 54 -6.98 9.83 -5.75
CA LEU A 54 -6.26 9.11 -4.68
C LEU A 54 -6.87 9.33 -3.28
N LEU A 55 -7.52 10.47 -3.04
CA LEU A 55 -7.98 10.88 -1.71
C LEU A 55 -9.48 10.63 -1.48
N ASN A 56 -10.30 10.60 -2.54
CA ASN A 56 -11.76 10.61 -2.40
C ASN A 56 -12.41 9.22 -2.58
N THR A 57 -11.72 8.24 -3.20
CA THR A 57 -12.33 6.95 -3.58
C THR A 57 -11.50 5.73 -3.13
N GLU A 58 -10.94 5.80 -1.93
CA GLU A 58 -9.88 4.91 -1.45
C GLU A 58 -10.16 3.39 -1.62
N ASN A 59 -11.32 2.88 -1.17
CA ASN A 59 -11.56 1.42 -1.21
C ASN A 59 -11.79 0.89 -2.63
N LYS A 60 -12.57 1.58 -3.46
CA LYS A 60 -12.81 1.14 -4.84
C LYS A 60 -11.53 1.22 -5.67
N LEU A 61 -10.75 2.29 -5.47
CA LEU A 61 -9.44 2.50 -6.09
C LEU A 61 -8.47 1.37 -5.73
N LEU A 62 -8.30 1.06 -4.44
CA LEU A 62 -7.38 0.01 -4.00
C LEU A 62 -7.83 -1.40 -4.43
N LEU A 63 -9.15 -1.65 -4.50
CA LEU A 63 -9.68 -2.90 -5.04
C LEU A 63 -9.44 -3.02 -6.55
N GLY A 64 -9.65 -1.93 -7.29
CA GLY A 64 -9.32 -1.85 -8.72
C GLY A 64 -7.84 -2.11 -8.96
N TYR A 65 -6.97 -1.44 -8.19
CA TYR A 65 -5.54 -1.62 -8.27
C TYR A 65 -5.10 -3.06 -7.93
N LEU A 66 -5.68 -3.65 -6.88
CA LEU A 66 -5.45 -5.06 -6.54
C LEU A 66 -5.82 -5.98 -7.71
N ASN A 67 -6.97 -5.73 -8.36
CA ASN A 67 -7.40 -6.51 -9.51
C ASN A 67 -6.43 -6.33 -10.69
N HIS A 68 -5.98 -5.11 -10.98
CA HIS A 68 -4.99 -4.82 -12.01
C HIS A 68 -3.68 -5.57 -11.77
N LEU A 69 -3.12 -5.52 -10.56
CA LEU A 69 -1.89 -6.26 -10.24
C LEU A 69 -2.04 -7.77 -10.39
N ARG A 70 -3.21 -8.31 -10.05
CA ARG A 70 -3.45 -9.76 -10.03
C ARG A 70 -3.83 -10.33 -11.40
N ARG A 71 -4.70 -9.64 -12.14
CA ARG A 71 -5.30 -10.15 -13.38
C ARG A 71 -4.59 -9.65 -14.62
N GLU A 72 -4.20 -8.38 -14.64
CA GLU A 72 -3.59 -7.77 -15.81
C GLU A 72 -2.07 -7.92 -15.77
N ARG A 73 -1.44 -7.69 -14.62
CA ARG A 73 0.02 -7.84 -14.46
C ARG A 73 0.46 -9.25 -14.05
N GLY A 74 -0.45 -10.09 -13.60
CA GLY A 74 -0.15 -11.48 -13.19
C GLY A 74 0.87 -11.60 -12.05
N LEU A 75 0.94 -10.61 -11.15
CA LEU A 75 1.95 -10.61 -10.08
C LEU A 75 1.67 -11.70 -9.04
N LYS A 76 2.75 -12.27 -8.50
CA LYS A 76 2.68 -13.24 -7.40
C LYS A 76 2.12 -12.59 -6.14
N GLN A 77 1.40 -13.37 -5.34
CA GLN A 77 0.80 -12.95 -4.06
C GLN A 77 1.81 -12.20 -3.16
N ARG A 78 3.02 -12.76 -2.98
CA ARG A 78 4.07 -12.12 -2.16
C ARG A 78 4.48 -10.75 -2.67
N THR A 79 4.50 -10.55 -3.98
CA THR A 79 4.81 -9.24 -4.59
C THR A 79 3.70 -8.24 -4.30
N ILE A 80 2.44 -8.65 -4.45
CA ILE A 80 1.27 -7.82 -4.15
C ILE A 80 1.23 -7.46 -2.66
N GLU A 81 1.54 -8.39 -1.76
CA GLU A 81 1.63 -8.14 -0.32
C GLU A 81 2.69 -7.10 0.03
N ASN A 82 3.89 -7.21 -0.57
CA ASN A 82 4.95 -6.23 -0.37
C ASN A 82 4.57 -4.85 -0.91
N ASP A 83 3.88 -4.81 -2.06
CA ASP A 83 3.39 -3.59 -2.68
C ASP A 83 2.35 -2.88 -1.79
N PHE A 84 1.37 -3.63 -1.27
CA PHE A 84 0.39 -3.14 -0.32
C PHE A 84 0.97 -2.80 1.06
N ALA A 85 2.12 -3.37 1.45
CA ALA A 85 2.84 -2.94 2.64
C ALA A 85 3.44 -1.53 2.46
N ALA A 86 4.05 -1.26 1.30
CA ALA A 86 4.56 0.07 0.96
C ALA A 86 3.43 1.10 0.87
N ILE A 87 2.33 0.77 0.18
CA ILE A 87 1.16 1.64 0.04
C ILE A 87 0.51 1.91 1.40
N SER A 88 0.44 0.92 2.29
CA SER A 88 0.00 1.12 3.67
C SER A 88 0.85 2.17 4.38
N SER A 89 2.18 2.04 4.31
CA SER A 89 3.10 3.00 4.93
C SER A 89 2.95 4.41 4.34
N PHE A 90 2.63 4.52 3.06
CA PHE A 90 2.36 5.81 2.42
C PHE A 90 1.07 6.45 2.94
N TYR A 91 -0.02 5.70 3.05
CA TYR A 91 -1.27 6.23 3.63
C TYR A 91 -1.13 6.55 5.12
N GLU A 92 -0.29 5.84 5.88
CA GLU A 92 0.08 6.22 7.26
C GLU A 92 0.80 7.57 7.29
N PHE A 93 1.74 7.81 6.36
CA PHE A 93 2.39 9.11 6.20
C PHE A 93 1.39 10.22 5.85
N LEU A 94 0.49 9.98 4.90
CA LEU A 94 -0.55 10.95 4.54
C LEU A 94 -1.47 11.26 5.72
N GLN A 95 -1.84 10.23 6.49
CA GLN A 95 -2.64 10.39 7.71
C GLN A 95 -1.89 11.23 8.75
N PHE A 96 -0.61 10.93 8.98
CA PHE A 96 0.24 11.68 9.91
C PHE A 96 0.36 13.16 9.52
N LYS A 97 0.44 13.46 8.23
CA LYS A 97 0.49 14.84 7.71
C LYS A 97 -0.88 15.53 7.62
N GLY A 98 -1.97 14.81 7.89
CA GLY A 98 -3.34 15.35 7.83
C GLY A 98 -3.96 15.40 6.43
N TYR A 99 -3.40 14.70 5.45
CA TYR A 99 -3.92 14.60 4.08
C TYR A 99 -4.94 13.47 3.90
N ALA A 100 -4.98 12.50 4.82
CA ALA A 100 -5.94 11.40 4.81
C ALA A 100 -6.53 11.20 6.21
N ASP A 101 -7.83 10.93 6.31
CA ASP A 101 -8.48 10.71 7.61
C ASP A 101 -8.05 9.38 8.26
N LYS A 102 -7.76 8.37 7.43
CA LYS A 102 -7.39 7.01 7.87
C LYS A 102 -6.59 6.28 6.81
N ASN A 103 -6.00 5.15 7.19
CA ASN A 103 -5.38 4.23 6.25
C ASN A 103 -6.40 3.19 5.71
N PRO A 104 -6.87 3.31 4.45
CA PRO A 104 -7.81 2.37 3.83
C PRO A 104 -7.19 0.99 3.53
N VAL A 105 -5.87 0.93 3.37
CA VAL A 105 -5.10 -0.25 2.95
C VAL A 105 -5.22 -1.39 3.96
N ILE A 106 -5.38 -1.05 5.24
CA ILE A 106 -5.57 -2.01 6.34
C ILE A 106 -6.75 -2.95 6.06
N SER A 107 -7.88 -2.39 5.61
CA SER A 107 -9.10 -3.17 5.34
C SER A 107 -8.91 -4.11 4.15
N ILE A 108 -8.19 -3.66 3.13
CA ILE A 108 -7.90 -4.46 1.93
C ILE A 108 -6.96 -5.61 2.27
N ARG A 109 -5.87 -5.33 2.99
CA ARG A 109 -4.90 -6.35 3.41
C ARG A 109 -5.58 -7.45 4.23
N LYS A 110 -6.40 -7.08 5.21
CA LYS A 110 -7.12 -8.02 6.07
C LYS A 110 -8.08 -8.94 5.30
N ARG A 111 -8.78 -8.41 4.29
CA ARG A 111 -9.80 -9.15 3.54
C ARG A 111 -9.26 -9.96 2.37
N TYR A 112 -8.24 -9.46 1.68
CA TYR A 112 -7.84 -10.00 0.36
C TYR A 112 -6.39 -10.48 0.27
N LEU A 113 -5.52 -10.04 1.18
CA LEU A 113 -4.10 -10.35 1.14
C LEU A 113 -3.63 -11.23 2.30
N ARG A 114 -4.50 -11.52 3.27
CA ARG A 114 -4.17 -12.48 4.33
C ARG A 114 -4.24 -13.89 3.75
N ASN A 115 -3.09 -14.56 3.70
CA ASN A 115 -3.02 -15.93 3.23
C ASN A 115 -3.63 -16.86 4.30
N TYR A 116 -4.73 -17.55 3.99
CA TYR A 116 -5.35 -18.48 4.95
C TYR A 116 -4.44 -19.67 5.32
N LYS A 117 -3.38 -19.93 4.55
CA LYS A 117 -2.43 -21.02 4.78
C LYS A 117 -1.32 -20.73 5.80
N ASP A 118 -1.16 -19.49 6.24
CA ASP A 118 -0.06 -19.09 7.13
C ASP A 118 -0.29 -19.46 8.61
N ASN A 119 -1.42 -20.07 8.95
CA ASN A 119 -1.74 -20.52 10.30
C ASN A 119 -1.49 -22.02 10.53
N ASP A 120 -0.95 -22.76 9.55
CA ASP A 120 -0.73 -24.21 9.64
C ASP A 120 0.76 -24.61 9.56
N GLU A 121 1.67 -23.71 9.21
CA GLU A 121 3.13 -23.98 9.16
C GLU A 121 3.82 -23.91 10.53
N GLY A 122 3.05 -24.03 11.62
CA GLY A 122 3.52 -24.05 13.01
C GLY A 122 3.50 -25.44 13.69
N GLN A 123 3.00 -26.50 13.04
CA GLN A 123 3.12 -27.86 13.58
C GLN A 123 3.94 -28.74 12.64
N VAL A 124 5.24 -28.74 12.90
CA VAL A 124 6.21 -29.72 12.38
C VAL A 124 5.85 -31.10 12.91
N ARG A 125 4.93 -31.83 12.26
CA ARG A 125 4.76 -33.27 12.51
C ARG A 125 5.77 -34.02 11.66
N ARG A 126 7.02 -34.09 12.14
CA ARG A 126 7.93 -35.14 11.67
C ARG A 126 7.45 -36.46 12.27
N LEU A 127 6.69 -37.23 11.50
CA LEU A 127 6.53 -38.65 11.77
C LEU A 127 7.85 -39.30 11.37
N ILE A 128 8.70 -39.52 12.37
CA ILE A 128 9.77 -40.51 12.28
C ILE A 128 9.10 -41.88 12.27
N THR A 129 9.05 -42.51 11.09
CA THR A 129 8.90 -43.96 11.03
C THR A 129 10.28 -44.54 11.25
N LEU A 130 10.52 -45.03 12.46
CA LEU A 130 11.51 -46.09 12.68
C LEU A 130 10.80 -47.39 12.28
N GLU A 131 11.30 -48.07 11.24
CA GLU A 131 11.52 -49.53 11.15
C GLU A 131 12.34 -49.83 9.88
#